data_AF-A0A3D5ZB90-F1
#
_entry.id   AF-A0A3D5ZB90-F1
#
_cell.length_a   1.000
_cell.length_b   1.000
_cell.length_c   1.000
_cell.angle_alpha   90.00
_cell.angle_beta   90.00
_cell.angle_gamma   90.00
#
_symmetry.space_group_name_H-M   'P 1'
#
loop_
_entity.id
_entity.type
_entity.pdbx_description
1 polymer ?
#
loop_
_entity_poly.entity_id
_entity_poly.type
_entity_poly.pdbx_seq_one_letter_code
_entity_poly.pdbx_strand_id
1 'polypeptide(L)'
;MVLAYTIQAYIISLFREIVKDAEDIQGDKEFGYKTLPILWGWNKTRRALLVSMTLWFLVLLKITHYITTEYIAIWGVLFGIIVAVPFLFSIWSLRKSDIKKADFTRASFWLKVTLGGGLIFSAFIPELMGSFLYQYFK
;
A
#
# COMPACT_ATOMS: atom_id res chain seq x y z
N MET A 1 9.82 -12.27 -9.11
CA MET A 1 8.43 -12.22 -8.61
C MET A 1 8.37 -12.12 -7.10
N VAL A 2 9.00 -13.05 -6.37
CA VAL A 2 9.07 -13.02 -4.89
C VAL A 2 9.61 -11.68 -4.37
N LEU A 3 10.71 -11.17 -4.93
CA LEU A 3 11.31 -9.91 -4.49
C LEU A 3 10.36 -8.70 -4.57
N ALA A 4 9.61 -8.55 -5.68
CA ALA A 4 8.68 -7.44 -5.85
C ALA A 4 7.54 -7.50 -4.82
N TYR A 5 6.99 -8.69 -4.60
CA TYR A 5 6.00 -8.91 -3.56
C TYR A 5 6.57 -8.68 -2.16
N THR A 6 7.79 -9.16 -1.86
CA THR A 6 8.43 -8.95 -0.55
C THR A 6 8.64 -7.47 -0.25
N ILE A 7 9.12 -6.68 -1.22
CA ILE A 7 9.29 -5.23 -1.06
C ILE A 7 7.94 -4.56 -0.82
N GLN A 8 6.92 -4.91 -1.61
CA GLN A 8 5.57 -4.39 -1.41
C GLN A 8 5.04 -4.77 -0.02
N ALA A 9 5.18 -6.01 0.39
CA ALA A 9 4.69 -6.52 1.66
C ALA A 9 5.37 -5.83 2.84
N TYR A 10 6.69 -5.61 2.75
CA TYR A 10 7.46 -4.87 3.72
C TYR A 10 6.97 -3.43 3.86
N ILE A 11 6.85 -2.70 2.74
CA ILE A 11 6.45 -1.29 2.75
C ILE A 11 5.02 -1.11 3.27
N ILE A 12 4.07 -1.94 2.82
CA ILE A 12 2.69 -1.90 3.30
C ILE A 12 2.61 -2.25 4.78
N SER A 13 3.42 -3.21 5.26
CA SER A 13 3.47 -3.56 6.68
C SER A 13 4.04 -2.42 7.52
N LEU A 14 5.08 -1.74 7.04
CA LEU A 14 5.64 -0.55 7.69
C LEU A 14 4.60 0.57 7.83
N PHE A 15 3.84 0.86 6.77
CA PHE A 15 2.75 1.84 6.86
C PHE A 15 1.70 1.43 7.89
N ARG A 16 1.36 0.14 7.97
CA ARG A 16 0.40 -0.36 8.97
C ARG A 16 0.91 -0.24 10.39
N GLU A 17 2.20 -0.46 10.63
CA GLU A 17 2.82 -0.28 11.94
C GLU A 17 2.69 1.18 12.39
N ILE A 18 3.06 2.14 11.52
CA ILE A 18 2.90 3.58 11.82
C ILE A 18 1.43 3.97 12.04
N VAL A 19 0.49 3.38 11.29
CA VAL A 19 -0.96 3.62 11.47
C VAL A 19 -1.44 3.06 12.82
N LYS A 20 -0.95 1.89 13.24
CA LYS A 20 -1.28 1.28 14.54
C LYS A 20 -0.70 2.07 15.70
N ASP A 21 0.57 2.48 15.61
CA ASP A 21 1.19 3.39 16.58
C ASP A 21 0.39 4.68 16.74
N ALA A 22 -0.25 5.15 15.65
CA ALA A 22 -1.11 6.33 15.68
C ALA A 22 -2.50 6.06 16.27
N GLU A 23 -2.99 4.82 16.17
CA GLU A 23 -4.23 4.36 16.81
C GLU A 23 -4.07 4.23 18.33
N ASP A 24 -2.88 3.84 18.78
CA ASP A 24 -2.58 3.51 20.18
C ASP A 24 -1.71 4.55 20.91
N ILE A 25 -1.66 5.80 20.40
CA ILE A 25 -0.89 6.92 20.98
C ILE A 25 -1.05 7.07 22.50
N GLN A 26 -2.27 6.93 23.02
CA GLN A 26 -2.53 7.12 24.44
C GLN A 26 -1.95 5.98 25.28
N GLY A 27 -2.16 4.73 24.86
CA GLY A 27 -1.59 3.56 25.54
C GLY A 27 -0.07 3.58 25.46
N ASP A 28 0.48 3.85 24.27
CA ASP A 28 1.93 3.92 24.07
C ASP A 28 2.60 4.98 24.96
N LYS A 29 1.93 6.12 25.18
CA LYS A 29 2.41 7.15 26.12
C LYS A 29 2.40 6.67 27.57
N GLU A 30 1.36 5.96 27.99
CA GLU A 30 1.26 5.42 29.35
C GLU A 30 2.34 4.37 29.64
N PHE A 31 2.73 3.58 28.64
CA PHE A 31 3.83 2.61 28.72
C PHE A 31 5.22 3.20 28.44
N GLY A 32 5.31 4.49 28.11
CA GLY A 32 6.59 5.18 27.86
C GLY A 32 7.25 4.85 26.52
N TYR A 33 6.51 4.31 25.54
CA TYR A 33 7.00 4.07 24.19
C TYR A 33 7.20 5.39 23.42
N LYS A 34 8.19 5.38 22.53
CA LYS A 34 8.60 6.55 21.72
C LYS A 34 8.34 6.30 20.24
N THR A 35 7.07 6.19 19.86
CA THR A 35 6.64 5.99 18.47
C THR A 35 6.67 7.30 17.68
N LEU A 36 6.70 7.23 16.34
CA LEU A 36 6.69 8.42 15.48
C LEU A 36 5.53 9.39 15.77
N PRO A 37 4.28 8.93 15.96
CA PRO A 37 3.16 9.81 16.32
C PRO A 37 3.34 10.53 17.65
N ILE A 38 4.06 9.94 18.61
CA ILE A 38 4.35 10.53 19.92
C ILE A 38 5.46 11.58 19.80
N LEU A 39 6.57 11.24 19.15
CA LEU A 39 7.75 12.11 19.05
C LEU A 39 7.51 13.34 18.17
N TRP A 40 6.86 13.16 17.02
CA TRP A 40 6.66 14.24 16.04
C TRP A 40 5.28 14.90 16.15
N GLY A 41 4.36 14.27 16.87
CA GLY A 41 2.95 14.63 16.90
C GLY A 41 2.19 14.10 15.67
N TRP A 42 0.92 13.74 15.87
CA TRP A 42 0.08 13.13 14.85
C TRP A 42 0.07 13.91 13.51
N ASN A 43 -0.06 15.23 13.55
CA ASN A 43 -0.17 16.04 12.33
C ASN A 43 1.09 16.02 11.44
N LYS A 44 2.29 15.85 12.03
CA LYS A 44 3.54 15.73 11.27
C LYS A 44 3.70 14.29 10.74
N THR A 45 3.46 13.29 11.59
CA THR A 45 3.52 11.88 11.22
C THR A 45 2.53 11.53 10.11
N ARG A 46 1.30 12.04 10.20
CA ARG A 46 0.27 11.91 9.14
C ARG A 46 0.75 12.47 7.81
N ARG A 47 1.34 13.67 7.80
CA ARG A 47 1.86 14.29 6.57
C ARG A 47 3.00 13.48 5.98
N ALA A 48 3.98 13.08 6.79
CA ALA A 48 5.09 12.25 6.35
C ALA A 48 4.59 10.91 5.76
N LEU A 49 3.69 10.24 6.47
CA LEU A 49 3.09 8.97 6.03
C LEU A 49 2.32 9.13 4.72
N LEU A 50 1.49 10.17 4.59
CA LEU A 50 0.75 10.44 3.35
C LEU A 50 1.68 10.71 2.16
N VAL A 51 2.76 11.46 2.37
CA VAL A 51 3.77 11.70 1.33
C VAL A 51 4.43 10.39 0.92
N SER A 52 4.90 9.59 1.88
CA SER A 52 5.52 8.29 1.62
C SER A 52 4.59 7.32 0.90
N MET A 53 3.32 7.24 1.32
CA MET A 53 2.30 6.42 0.66
C MET A 53 2.05 6.90 -0.77
N THR A 54 1.96 8.22 -0.99
CA THR A 54 1.76 8.78 -2.34
C THR A 54 2.94 8.49 -3.25
N LEU A 55 4.18 8.67 -2.77
CA LEU A 55 5.40 8.34 -3.52
C LEU A 55 5.44 6.86 -3.89
N TRP A 56 5.12 5.98 -2.93
CA TRP A 56 5.03 4.55 -3.18
C TRP A 56 3.97 4.21 -4.23
N PHE A 57 2.81 4.87 -4.18
CA PHE A 57 1.76 4.70 -5.19
C PHE A 57 2.23 5.09 -6.60
N LEU A 58 2.96 6.19 -6.73
CA LEU A 58 3.50 6.63 -8.02
C LEU A 58 4.53 5.64 -8.58
N VAL A 59 5.37 5.07 -7.71
CA VAL A 59 6.31 4.00 -8.10
C VAL A 59 5.53 2.78 -8.61
N LEU A 60 4.49 2.35 -7.90
CA LEU A 60 3.64 1.24 -8.31
C LEU A 60 2.95 1.50 -9.65
N LEU A 61 2.40 2.71 -9.86
CA LEU A 61 1.77 3.08 -11.13
C LEU A 61 2.77 3.06 -12.28
N LYS A 62 3.98 3.60 -12.09
CA LYS A 62 5.02 3.62 -13.14
C LYS A 62 5.46 2.21 -13.52
N ILE A 63 5.70 1.35 -12.54
CA ILE A 63 6.06 -0.07 -12.78
C ILE A 63 4.93 -0.78 -13.52
N THR A 64 3.69 -0.62 -13.05
CA THR A 64 2.53 -1.26 -13.68
C THR A 64 2.32 -0.76 -15.10
N HIS A 65 2.43 0.55 -15.34
CA HIS A 65 2.34 1.12 -16.67
C HIS A 65 3.41 0.52 -17.59
N TYR A 66 4.68 0.47 -17.18
CA TYR A 66 5.74 -0.13 -17.99
C TYR A 66 5.44 -1.58 -18.40
N ILE A 67 4.87 -2.37 -17.48
CA ILE A 67 4.53 -3.78 -17.75
C ILE A 67 3.25 -3.93 -18.60
N THR A 68 2.30 -2.99 -18.50
CA THR A 68 0.94 -3.13 -19.09
C THR A 68 0.73 -2.36 -20.39
N THR A 69 1.48 -1.28 -20.63
CA THR A 69 1.33 -0.42 -21.84
C THR A 69 1.72 -1.14 -23.12
N GLU A 70 2.57 -2.16 -23.01
CA GLU A 70 3.01 -2.90 -24.19
C GLU A 70 2.21 -4.20 -24.45
N TYR A 71 1.48 -4.81 -23.48
CA TYR A 71 1.07 -6.22 -23.67
C TYR A 71 -0.36 -6.66 -23.35
N ILE A 72 -1.19 -6.05 -22.48
CA ILE A 72 -2.64 -6.38 -22.36
C ILE A 72 -3.29 -5.40 -21.37
N ALA A 73 -4.32 -4.66 -21.80
CA ALA A 73 -5.04 -3.68 -20.97
C ALA A 73 -5.75 -4.29 -19.74
N ILE A 74 -6.16 -5.56 -19.81
CA ILE A 74 -6.94 -6.21 -18.73
C ILE A 74 -6.15 -6.34 -17.42
N TRP A 75 -4.84 -6.53 -17.50
CA TRP A 75 -3.99 -6.67 -16.31
C TRP A 75 -3.77 -5.35 -15.58
N GLY A 76 -3.73 -4.24 -16.33
CA GLY A 76 -3.73 -2.90 -15.75
C GLY A 76 -5.04 -2.60 -15.00
N VAL A 77 -6.19 -3.01 -15.57
CA VAL A 77 -7.50 -2.86 -14.92
C VAL A 77 -7.58 -3.72 -13.64
N LEU A 78 -7.13 -4.98 -13.69
CA LEU A 78 -7.10 -5.87 -12.53
C LEU A 78 -6.19 -5.34 -11.42
N PHE A 79 -4.99 -4.87 -11.76
CA PHE A 79 -4.11 -4.19 -10.80
C PHE A 79 -4.80 -2.98 -10.16
N GLY A 80 -5.47 -2.17 -10.99
CA GLY A 80 -6.23 -1.01 -10.56
C GLY A 80 -7.26 -1.35 -9.48
N ILE A 81 -8.08 -2.38 -9.74
CA ILE A 81 -9.18 -2.78 -8.86
C ILE A 81 -8.66 -3.45 -7.58
N ILE A 82 -7.70 -4.37 -7.69
CA ILE A 82 -7.32 -5.27 -6.58
C ILE A 82 -6.24 -4.61 -5.68
N VAL A 83 -5.38 -3.75 -6.23
CA VAL A 83 -4.26 -3.14 -5.50
C VAL A 83 -4.43 -1.63 -5.37
N ALA A 84 -4.61 -0.92 -6.48
CA ALA A 84 -4.56 0.54 -6.47
C ALA A 84 -5.75 1.18 -5.73
N VAL A 85 -6.97 0.70 -5.98
CA VAL A 85 -8.19 1.23 -5.36
C VAL A 85 -8.19 1.02 -3.84
N PRO A 86 -7.94 -0.19 -3.29
CA PRO A 86 -7.79 -0.38 -1.85
C PRO A 86 -6.70 0.50 -1.23
N PHE A 87 -5.58 0.68 -1.94
CA PHE A 87 -4.50 1.54 -1.44
C PHE A 87 -4.94 3.01 -1.39
N LEU A 88 -5.64 3.51 -2.40
CA LEU A 88 -6.22 4.87 -2.39
C LEU A 88 -7.24 5.05 -1.27
N PHE A 89 -8.07 4.05 -0.99
CA PHE A 89 -8.99 4.09 0.15
C PHE A 89 -8.25 4.18 1.50
N SER A 90 -7.09 3.54 1.63
CA SER A 90 -6.26 3.68 2.83
C SER A 90 -5.72 5.11 2.99
N ILE A 91 -5.25 5.73 1.91
CA ILE A 91 -4.80 7.13 1.89
C ILE A 91 -5.94 8.07 2.24
N TRP A 92 -7.11 7.87 1.63
CA TRP A 92 -8.29 8.69 1.90
C TRP A 92 -8.77 8.57 3.35
N SER A 93 -8.83 7.35 3.89
CA SER A 93 -9.18 7.10 5.29
C SER A 93 -8.20 7.80 6.24
N LEU A 94 -6.90 7.76 5.93
CA LEU A 94 -5.86 8.42 6.72
C LEU A 94 -5.87 9.95 6.56
N ARG A 95 -6.28 10.49 5.41
CA ARG A 95 -6.58 11.93 5.24
C ARG A 95 -7.85 12.33 6.01
N LYS A 96 -8.76 11.39 6.19
CA LYS A 96 -9.97 11.48 7.00
C LYS A 96 -9.70 11.83 8.48
N SER A 97 -8.63 11.26 9.02
CA SER A 97 -8.57 10.93 10.43
C SER A 97 -8.19 12.12 11.33
N ASP A 98 -9.13 12.47 12.20
CA ASP A 98 -8.99 13.43 13.29
C ASP A 98 -8.78 12.71 14.63
N ILE A 99 -7.88 11.72 14.65
CA ILE A 99 -7.50 10.94 15.85
C ILE A 99 -8.67 10.08 16.40
N LYS A 100 -9.55 9.58 15.53
CA LYS A 100 -10.56 8.58 15.91
C LYS A 100 -10.01 7.18 15.64
N LYS A 101 -10.03 6.29 16.64
CA LYS A 101 -9.58 4.89 16.48
C LYS A 101 -10.20 4.22 15.25
N ALA A 102 -11.49 4.39 15.03
CA ALA A 102 -12.21 3.83 13.88
C ALA A 102 -11.62 4.21 12.50
N ASP A 103 -11.04 5.41 12.35
CA ASP A 103 -10.45 5.84 11.08
C ASP A 103 -9.09 5.16 10.84
N PHE A 104 -8.31 4.91 11.90
CA PHE A 104 -7.06 4.15 11.83
C PHE A 104 -7.30 2.66 11.55
N THR A 105 -8.31 2.07 12.21
CA THR A 105 -8.72 0.69 11.94
C THR A 105 -9.12 0.52 10.46
N ARG A 106 -9.87 1.48 9.90
CA ARG A 106 -10.23 1.48 8.47
C ARG A 106 -9.01 1.60 7.56
N ALA A 107 -8.08 2.52 7.84
CA ALA A 107 -6.85 2.65 7.07
C ALA A 107 -6.00 1.36 7.10
N SER A 108 -5.84 0.77 8.28
CA SER A 108 -5.10 -0.50 8.47
C SER A 108 -5.78 -1.68 7.77
N PHE A 109 -7.11 -1.73 7.76
CA PHE A 109 -7.89 -2.72 7.02
C PHE A 109 -7.63 -2.62 5.51
N TRP A 110 -7.74 -1.43 4.92
CA TRP A 110 -7.49 -1.22 3.49
C TRP A 110 -6.04 -1.52 3.09
N LEU A 111 -5.08 -1.24 3.97
CA LEU A 111 -3.69 -1.68 3.77
C LEU A 111 -3.55 -3.20 3.79
N LYS A 112 -4.29 -3.91 4.67
CA LYS A 112 -4.33 -5.38 4.68
C LYS A 112 -4.95 -5.94 3.39
N VAL A 113 -6.01 -5.32 2.88
CA VAL A 113 -6.60 -5.68 1.59
C VAL A 113 -5.60 -5.46 0.46
N THR A 114 -4.87 -4.33 0.47
CA THR A 114 -3.82 -4.05 -0.52
C THR A 114 -2.72 -5.11 -0.50
N LEU A 115 -2.31 -5.56 0.69
CA LEU A 115 -1.31 -6.62 0.85
C LEU A 115 -1.76 -7.95 0.22
N GLY A 116 -3.02 -8.35 0.50
CA GLY A 116 -3.61 -9.55 -0.09
C GLY A 116 -3.79 -9.43 -1.60
N GLY A 117 -4.23 -8.26 -2.07
CA GLY A 117 -4.36 -7.96 -3.49
C GLY A 117 -3.03 -8.03 -4.23
N GLY A 118 -1.95 -7.52 -3.63
CA GLY A 118 -0.59 -7.64 -4.16
C GLY A 118 -0.12 -9.09 -4.28
N LEU A 119 -0.43 -9.93 -3.30
CA LEU A 119 -0.11 -11.37 -3.35
C LEU A 119 -0.85 -12.05 -4.50
N ILE A 120 -2.17 -11.84 -4.59
CA ILE A 120 -3.02 -12.39 -5.65
C ILE A 120 -2.49 -11.95 -7.01
N PHE A 121 -2.25 -10.65 -7.19
CA PHE A 121 -1.72 -10.12 -8.44
C PHE A 121 -0.35 -10.72 -8.79
N SER A 122 0.53 -10.88 -7.80
CA SER A 122 1.86 -11.47 -8.01
C SER A 122 1.82 -12.92 -8.49
N ALA A 123 0.78 -13.67 -8.12
CA ALA A 123 0.59 -15.05 -8.54
C ALA A 123 0.21 -15.16 -10.03
N PHE A 124 -0.42 -14.14 -10.61
CA PHE A 124 -0.81 -14.10 -12.03
C PHE A 124 0.29 -13.56 -12.97
N ILE A 125 1.41 -13.06 -12.43
CA ILE A 125 2.51 -12.52 -13.24
C ILE A 125 3.16 -13.58 -14.17
N PRO A 126 3.29 -14.87 -13.81
CA PRO A 126 3.80 -15.88 -14.74
C PRO A 126 2.95 -16.01 -16.00
N GLU A 127 1.61 -15.97 -15.90
CA GLU A 127 0.71 -16.02 -17.07
C GLU A 127 0.81 -14.73 -17.91
N LEU A 128 0.96 -13.58 -17.24
CA LEU A 128 1.27 -12.31 -17.90
C LEU A 128 2.58 -12.38 -18.70
N MET A 129 3.63 -12.99 -18.13
CA MET A 129 4.93 -13.09 -18.78
C MET A 129 4.94 -14.15 -19.89
N GLY A 130 4.17 -15.23 -19.74
CA GLY A 130 3.96 -16.23 -20.79
C GLY A 130 3.21 -15.69 -21.99
N SER A 131 2.13 -14.91 -21.77
CA SER A 131 1.41 -14.21 -22.84
C SER A 131 2.28 -13.17 -23.55
N PHE A 132 3.11 -12.43 -22.80
CA PHE A 132 4.13 -11.53 -23.35
C PHE A 132 5.11 -12.26 -24.28
N LEU A 133 5.73 -13.35 -23.82
CA LEU A 133 6.75 -14.06 -24.59
C LEU A 133 6.17 -14.73 -25.84
N TYR A 134 4.97 -15.30 -25.74
CA TYR A 134 4.27 -15.93 -26.88
C TYR A 134 3.96 -14.92 -27.99
N GLN A 135 3.67 -13.66 -27.64
CA GLN A 135 3.32 -12.63 -28.60
C GLN A 135 4.53 -11.90 -29.21
N TYR A 136 5.68 -11.90 -28.52
CA TYR A 136 6.93 -11.25 -29.00
C TYR A 136 7.85 -12.17 -29.81
N PHE A 137 7.84 -13.48 -29.53
CA PHE A 137 8.65 -14.48 -30.24
C PHE A 137 7.89 -15.22 -31.36
N LYS A 138 6.79 -14.64 -31.85
CA LYS A 138 6.05 -15.10 -33.02
C LYS A 138 6.18 -14.06 -34.13
#